data_AF-A0A0C2C266-F1
#
_entry.id   AF-A0A0C2C266-F1
#
_cell.length_a   1.000
_cell.length_b   1.000
_cell.length_c   1.000
_cell.angle_alpha   90.00
_cell.angle_beta   90.00
_cell.angle_gamma   90.00
#
_symmetry.space_group_name_H-M   'P 1'
#
loop_
_entity.id
_entity.type
_entity.pdbx_description
1 polymer ?
#
loop_
_entity_poly.entity_id
_entity_poly.type
_entity_poly.pdbx_seq_one_letter_code
_entity_poly.pdbx_strand_id
1 'polypeptide(L)'
;MNFLYFSRTTALHVAARKGYDSIVRLLLDKGATIDRREEGVFTALELAIIRGHRDAAQVLVEAADWRKTMTSGETFQICSHKQERRTPMRWLIYDFPDLAKIVFDKCVKDPNGNSDPDDDSVTYDFSVIDDTYMMISKQLKEGEEVLSDECSPYHRNGKLKKGAKMYSQDHDFVYEKHPLKIMLRTALIYIDPRNSAISAMFMPTPGEKQTQGRSY
;
A
#
# COMPACT_ATOMS: atom_id res chain seq x y z
N MET A 1 17.34 -29.05 -1.25
CA MET A 1 15.98 -29.05 -0.67
C MET A 1 15.05 -28.33 -1.63
N ASN A 2 14.14 -29.05 -2.29
CA ASN A 2 13.11 -28.44 -3.14
C ASN A 2 12.04 -27.82 -2.21
N PHE A 3 12.11 -26.51 -2.01
CA PHE A 3 10.95 -25.78 -1.51
C PHE A 3 9.88 -25.86 -2.59
N LEU A 4 8.92 -26.77 -2.41
CA LEU A 4 7.68 -26.74 -3.16
C LEU A 4 7.01 -25.41 -2.80
N TYR A 5 7.15 -24.42 -3.69
CA TYR A 5 6.44 -23.16 -3.65
C TYR A 5 4.94 -23.45 -3.76
N PHE A 6 4.31 -23.76 -2.63
CA PHE A 6 2.86 -23.80 -2.55
C PHE A 6 2.40 -22.34 -2.50
N SER A 7 2.22 -21.72 -3.68
CA SER A 7 1.70 -20.36 -3.74
C SER A 7 0.35 -20.35 -3.01
N ARG A 8 0.21 -19.55 -1.96
CA ARG A 8 -1.06 -19.35 -1.24
C ARG A 8 -2.01 -18.45 -2.06
N THR A 9 -2.13 -18.75 -3.35
CA THR A 9 -2.97 -18.02 -4.29
C THR A 9 -4.44 -18.36 -4.00
N THR A 10 -5.29 -17.33 -3.92
CA THR A 10 -6.73 -17.46 -3.67
C THR A 10 -7.48 -17.16 -4.96
N ALA A 11 -8.77 -17.52 -5.03
CA ALA A 11 -9.62 -17.13 -6.15
C ALA A 11 -9.63 -15.60 -6.36
N LEU A 12 -9.57 -14.83 -5.27
CA LEU A 12 -9.54 -13.37 -5.31
C LEU A 12 -8.24 -12.84 -5.94
N HIS A 13 -7.08 -13.46 -5.64
CA HIS A 13 -5.81 -13.11 -6.28
C HIS A 13 -5.87 -13.32 -7.80
N VAL A 14 -6.43 -14.44 -8.25
CA VAL A 14 -6.54 -14.75 -9.67
C VAL A 14 -7.49 -13.78 -10.38
N ALA A 15 -8.66 -13.53 -9.80
CA ALA A 15 -9.64 -12.60 -10.35
C ALA A 15 -9.07 -11.18 -10.48
N ALA A 16 -8.40 -10.69 -9.44
CA ALA A 16 -7.75 -9.38 -9.43
C ALA A 16 -6.60 -9.29 -10.44
N ARG A 17 -5.73 -10.30 -10.52
CA ARG A 17 -4.61 -10.37 -11.49
C ARG A 17 -5.09 -10.40 -12.93
N LYS A 18 -6.29 -10.93 -13.19
CA LYS A 18 -6.89 -11.01 -14.53
C LYS A 18 -7.82 -9.84 -14.84
N GLY A 19 -8.11 -8.98 -13.85
CA GLY A 19 -8.99 -7.83 -14.01
C GLY A 19 -10.47 -8.20 -14.10
N TYR A 20 -10.88 -9.35 -13.57
CA TYR A 20 -12.28 -9.77 -13.55
C TYR A 20 -13.04 -9.12 -12.40
N ASP A 21 -13.30 -7.82 -12.49
CA ASP A 21 -13.99 -6.98 -11.52
C ASP A 21 -15.33 -7.59 -11.03
N SER A 22 -16.12 -8.17 -11.95
CA SER A 22 -17.39 -8.80 -11.62
C SER A 22 -17.21 -10.06 -10.75
N ILE A 23 -16.14 -10.83 -10.99
CA ILE A 23 -15.78 -12.00 -10.18
C ILE A 23 -15.20 -11.55 -8.84
N VAL A 24 -14.39 -10.49 -8.82
CA VAL A 24 -13.88 -9.88 -7.60
C VAL A 24 -15.05 -9.48 -6.70
N ARG A 25 -16.05 -8.77 -7.24
CA ARG A 25 -17.26 -8.37 -6.51
C ARG A 25 -18.00 -9.58 -5.94
N LEU A 26 -18.27 -10.58 -6.77
CA LEU A 26 -18.94 -11.81 -6.34
C LEU A 26 -18.20 -12.52 -5.20
N LEU A 27 -16.86 -12.58 -5.28
CA LEU A 27 -16.06 -13.23 -4.23
C LEU A 27 -16.11 -12.46 -2.92
N LEU A 28 -16.07 -11.11 -2.97
CA LEU A 28 -16.23 -10.27 -1.79
C LEU A 28 -17.61 -10.44 -1.16
N ASP A 29 -18.66 -10.49 -1.98
CA ASP A 29 -20.05 -10.73 -1.52
C ASP A 29 -20.21 -12.10 -0.84
N LYS A 30 -19.36 -13.08 -1.19
CA LYS A 30 -19.30 -14.40 -0.56
C LYS A 30 -18.37 -14.46 0.67
N GLY A 31 -17.83 -13.33 1.11
CA GLY A 31 -16.98 -13.25 2.30
C GLY A 31 -15.54 -13.72 2.05
N ALA A 32 -15.04 -13.59 0.82
CA ALA A 32 -13.63 -13.86 0.54
C ALA A 32 -12.73 -12.95 1.38
N THR A 33 -11.67 -13.54 1.94
CA THR A 33 -10.70 -12.79 2.74
C THR A 33 -9.85 -11.87 1.85
N ILE A 34 -10.01 -10.55 2.05
CA ILE A 34 -9.49 -9.52 1.14
C ILE A 34 -7.98 -9.25 1.31
N ASP A 35 -7.43 -9.54 2.49
CA ASP A 35 -6.05 -9.24 2.92
C ASP A 35 -5.11 -10.44 2.89
N ARG A 36 -5.55 -11.56 2.30
CA ARG A 36 -4.63 -12.68 2.05
C ARG A 36 -3.53 -12.23 1.11
N ARG A 37 -2.34 -12.81 1.30
CA ARG A 37 -1.15 -12.52 0.49
C ARG A 37 -0.73 -13.73 -0.33
N GLU A 38 -0.58 -13.53 -1.63
CA GLU A 38 0.09 -14.46 -2.51
C GLU A 38 1.60 -14.44 -2.23
N GLU A 39 2.20 -15.63 -2.10
CA GLU A 39 3.64 -15.82 -1.83
C GLU A 39 4.14 -15.07 -0.58
N GLY A 40 3.22 -14.64 0.30
CA GLY A 40 3.52 -13.87 1.50
C GLY A 40 3.71 -12.37 1.26
N VAL A 41 3.66 -11.89 0.02
CA VAL A 41 4.04 -10.52 -0.33
C VAL A 41 2.85 -9.69 -0.81
N PHE A 42 2.10 -10.15 -1.82
CA PHE A 42 1.12 -9.32 -2.52
C PHE A 42 -0.33 -9.66 -2.19
N THR A 43 -1.12 -8.64 -1.88
CA THR A 43 -2.59 -8.69 -1.75
C THR A 43 -3.26 -8.69 -3.12
N ALA A 44 -4.57 -9.00 -3.15
CA ALA A 44 -5.37 -8.90 -4.38
C ALA A 44 -5.37 -7.47 -4.96
N LEU A 45 -5.35 -6.43 -4.11
CA LEU A 45 -5.32 -5.04 -4.56
C LEU A 45 -4.01 -4.72 -5.28
N GLU A 46 -2.87 -5.05 -4.69
CA GLU A 46 -1.55 -4.82 -5.30
C GLU A 46 -1.44 -5.56 -6.64
N LEU A 47 -1.95 -6.79 -6.73
CA LEU A 47 -1.97 -7.53 -7.99
C LEU A 47 -2.83 -6.86 -9.07
N ALA A 48 -3.98 -6.29 -8.70
CA ALA A 48 -4.81 -5.53 -9.65
C ALA A 48 -4.05 -4.29 -10.15
N ILE A 49 -3.38 -3.56 -9.25
CA ILE A 49 -2.64 -2.33 -9.58
C ILE A 49 -1.43 -2.63 -10.46
N ILE A 50 -0.57 -3.57 -10.06
CA ILE A 50 0.63 -3.97 -10.82
C ILE A 50 0.26 -4.47 -12.23
N ARG A 51 -0.93 -5.04 -12.42
CA ARG A 51 -1.42 -5.51 -13.72
C ARG A 51 -2.22 -4.48 -14.50
N GLY A 52 -2.40 -3.26 -13.97
CA GLY A 52 -3.12 -2.19 -14.63
C GLY A 52 -4.64 -2.37 -14.65
N HIS A 53 -5.19 -3.23 -13.78
CA HIS A 53 -6.62 -3.54 -13.73
C HIS A 53 -7.37 -2.57 -12.80
N ARG A 54 -7.56 -1.34 -13.29
CA ARG A 54 -8.20 -0.24 -12.55
C ARG A 54 -9.56 -0.63 -11.95
N ASP A 55 -10.46 -1.24 -12.73
CA ASP A 55 -11.83 -1.52 -12.26
C ASP A 55 -11.85 -2.60 -11.15
N ALA A 56 -11.00 -3.62 -11.27
CA ALA A 56 -10.81 -4.61 -10.21
C ALA A 56 -10.21 -3.98 -8.94
N ALA A 57 -9.26 -3.05 -9.09
CA ALA A 57 -8.70 -2.28 -7.97
C ALA A 57 -9.77 -1.38 -7.32
N GLN A 58 -10.64 -0.76 -8.11
CA GLN A 58 -11.74 0.07 -7.63
C GLN A 58 -12.70 -0.74 -6.76
N VAL A 59 -13.13 -1.93 -7.20
CA VAL A 59 -14.00 -2.81 -6.41
C VAL A 59 -13.35 -3.16 -5.05
N LEU A 60 -12.04 -3.41 -5.02
CA LEU A 60 -11.31 -3.73 -3.79
C LEU A 60 -11.18 -2.53 -2.85
N VAL A 61 -10.96 -1.33 -3.38
CA VAL A 61 -10.91 -0.08 -2.61
C VAL A 61 -12.29 0.32 -2.08
N GLU A 62 -13.36 0.00 -2.80
CA GLU A 62 -14.74 0.31 -2.41
C GLU A 62 -15.31 -0.66 -1.37
N ALA A 63 -14.74 -1.86 -1.24
CA ALA A 63 -15.18 -2.90 -0.32
C ALA A 63 -15.31 -2.43 1.14
N ALA A 64 -16.21 -3.04 1.92
CA ALA A 64 -16.40 -2.69 3.34
C ALA A 64 -15.11 -2.84 4.17
N ASP A 65 -14.33 -3.88 3.88
CA ASP A 65 -13.07 -4.22 4.56
C ASP A 65 -11.82 -3.66 3.83
N TRP A 66 -11.98 -2.66 2.94
CA TRP A 66 -10.89 -2.06 2.14
C TRP A 66 -9.64 -1.72 2.96
N ARG A 67 -9.80 -1.34 4.22
CA ARG A 67 -8.68 -0.95 5.08
C ARG A 67 -7.67 -2.08 5.27
N LYS A 68 -8.13 -3.34 5.24
CA LYS A 68 -7.25 -4.51 5.37
C LYS A 68 -6.39 -4.72 4.12
N THR A 69 -6.81 -4.23 2.96
CA THR A 69 -6.01 -4.32 1.72
C THR A 69 -4.89 -3.30 1.67
N MET A 70 -4.93 -2.29 2.54
CA MET A 70 -3.93 -1.22 2.59
C MET A 70 -2.69 -1.58 3.41
N THR A 71 -2.69 -2.73 4.08
CA THR A 71 -1.54 -3.20 4.85
C THR A 71 -0.56 -3.93 3.94
N SER A 72 0.63 -3.36 3.76
CA SER A 72 1.72 -3.99 3.01
C SER A 72 2.29 -5.20 3.76
N GLY A 73 2.75 -6.20 3.00
CA GLY A 73 3.44 -7.38 3.54
C GLY A 73 4.94 -7.24 3.68
N GLU A 74 5.46 -6.03 3.46
CA GLU A 74 6.89 -5.78 3.51
C GLU A 74 7.49 -5.99 4.90
N THR A 75 8.64 -6.66 4.91
CA THR A 75 9.54 -6.73 6.06
C THR A 75 10.90 -6.15 5.64
N PHE A 76 11.44 -5.23 6.44
CA PHE A 76 12.71 -4.57 6.13
C PHE A 76 13.76 -4.84 7.21
N GLN A 77 15.01 -5.06 6.82
CA GLN A 77 16.11 -5.03 7.78
C GLN A 77 16.36 -3.59 8.25
N ILE A 78 16.56 -3.43 9.56
CA ILE A 78 16.86 -2.14 10.16
C ILE A 78 18.19 -1.60 9.61
N CYS A 79 18.20 -0.33 9.19
CA CYS A 79 19.37 0.46 8.74
C CYS A 79 19.93 0.24 7.32
N SER A 80 19.31 -0.54 6.43
CA SER A 80 19.94 -0.83 5.11
C SER A 80 19.22 -0.31 3.86
N HIS A 81 18.14 0.46 3.98
CA HIS A 81 17.29 0.79 2.83
C HIS A 81 17.44 2.21 2.27
N LYS A 82 17.95 2.29 1.03
CA LYS A 82 17.77 3.42 0.09
C LYS A 82 16.62 3.18 -0.90
N GLN A 83 15.83 2.11 -0.74
CA GLN A 83 14.70 1.85 -1.64
C GLN A 83 13.41 2.38 -1.05
N GLU A 84 12.59 2.94 -1.93
CA GLU A 84 11.26 3.43 -1.62
C GLU A 84 10.34 2.28 -1.23
N ARG A 85 9.48 2.49 -0.24
CA ARG A 85 8.44 1.53 0.13
C ARG A 85 7.47 1.32 -1.04
N ARG A 86 6.93 0.11 -1.18
CA ARG A 86 5.95 -0.27 -2.21
C ARG A 86 4.63 -0.64 -1.55
N THR A 87 4.05 0.31 -0.81
CA THR A 87 2.76 0.13 -0.13
C THR A 87 1.58 0.26 -1.10
N PRO A 88 0.42 -0.36 -0.81
CA PRO A 88 -0.79 -0.21 -1.63
C PRO A 88 -1.16 1.24 -1.92
N MET A 89 -0.98 2.13 -0.93
CA MET A 89 -1.28 3.55 -1.09
C MET A 89 -0.34 4.23 -2.08
N ARG A 90 0.96 3.93 -2.05
CA ARG A 90 1.92 4.45 -3.04
C ARG A 90 1.63 3.93 -4.44
N TRP A 91 1.32 2.63 -4.58
CA TRP A 91 0.91 2.05 -5.85
C TRP A 91 -0.32 2.78 -6.43
N LEU A 92 -1.34 3.05 -5.61
CA LEU A 92 -2.49 3.84 -6.01
C LEU A 92 -2.10 5.26 -6.44
N ILE A 93 -1.26 5.96 -5.68
CA ILE A 93 -0.83 7.32 -6.05
C ILE A 93 -0.11 7.35 -7.40
N TYR A 94 0.71 6.34 -7.69
CA TYR A 94 1.45 6.27 -8.96
C TYR A 94 0.58 5.86 -10.15
N ASP A 95 -0.19 4.78 -9.99
CA ASP A 95 -0.86 4.14 -11.13
C ASP A 95 -2.32 4.59 -11.28
N PHE A 96 -3.03 4.84 -10.17
CA PHE A 96 -4.46 5.20 -10.14
C PHE A 96 -4.75 6.34 -9.15
N PRO A 97 -4.30 7.58 -9.44
CA PRO A 97 -4.41 8.71 -8.50
C PRO A 97 -5.87 9.07 -8.16
N ASP A 98 -6.80 8.77 -9.06
CA ASP A 98 -8.24 8.89 -8.84
C ASP A 98 -8.77 7.90 -7.81
N LEU A 99 -8.28 6.65 -7.82
CA LEU A 99 -8.60 5.67 -6.77
C LEU A 99 -7.89 6.01 -5.46
N ALA A 100 -6.67 6.57 -5.51
CA ALA A 100 -6.00 7.09 -4.32
C ALA A 100 -6.87 8.16 -3.64
N LYS A 101 -7.48 9.08 -4.42
CA LYS A 101 -8.42 10.08 -3.91
C LYS A 101 -9.58 9.46 -3.13
N ILE A 102 -10.19 8.39 -3.63
CA ILE A 102 -11.27 7.68 -2.91
C ILE A 102 -10.78 7.19 -1.54
N VAL A 103 -9.57 6.66 -1.46
CA VAL A 103 -8.97 6.24 -0.18
C VAL A 103 -8.78 7.43 0.76
N PHE A 104 -8.31 8.57 0.25
CA PHE A 104 -8.19 9.80 1.04
C PHE A 104 -9.54 10.27 1.58
N ASP A 105 -10.57 10.29 0.75
CA ASP A 105 -11.92 10.68 1.15
C ASP A 105 -12.45 9.75 2.25
N LYS A 106 -12.15 8.45 2.18
CA LYS A 106 -12.49 7.47 3.23
C LYS A 106 -11.69 7.62 4.53
N CYS A 107 -10.56 8.33 4.52
CA CYS A 107 -9.77 8.64 5.71
C CYS A 107 -10.27 9.90 6.44
N VAL A 108 -11.23 10.63 5.87
CA VAL A 108 -11.90 11.77 6.51
C VAL A 108 -13.15 11.26 7.22
N LYS A 109 -13.25 11.52 8.53
CA LYS A 109 -14.46 11.25 9.31
C LYS A 109 -15.16 12.58 9.58
N ASP A 110 -16.34 12.73 8.99
CA ASP A 110 -17.28 13.80 9.31
C ASP A 110 -18.15 13.33 10.50
N PRO A 111 -18.30 14.15 11.56
CA PRO A 111 -19.13 13.85 12.73
C PRO A 111 -20.63 13.66 12.44
N ASN A 112 -21.10 13.90 11.22
CA ASN A 112 -22.49 13.70 10.77
C ASN A 112 -23.09 12.27 10.93
N GLY A 113 -22.39 11.35 11.60
CA GLY A 113 -22.88 10.04 12.03
C GLY A 113 -22.88 9.78 13.54
N ASN A 114 -22.52 10.74 14.42
CA ASN A 114 -22.44 10.51 15.87
C ASN A 114 -22.94 11.71 16.71
N SER A 115 -24.22 11.63 17.10
CA SER A 115 -24.97 12.19 18.25
C SER A 115 -24.70 13.55 18.92
N ASP A 116 -23.63 14.31 18.63
CA ASP A 116 -23.41 15.64 19.24
C ASP A 116 -23.57 16.75 18.18
N PRO A 117 -24.71 17.46 18.16
CA PRO A 117 -24.99 18.48 17.14
C PRO A 117 -24.09 19.74 17.21
N ASP A 118 -23.25 19.85 18.25
CA ASP A 118 -22.28 20.96 18.41
C ASP A 118 -20.84 20.56 18.07
N ASP A 119 -20.55 19.29 17.72
CA ASP A 119 -19.20 18.84 17.36
C ASP A 119 -19.01 18.89 15.83
N ASP A 120 -18.61 20.04 15.31
CA ASP A 120 -18.24 20.26 13.90
C ASP A 120 -16.81 19.77 13.57
N SER A 121 -16.16 18.98 14.45
CA SER A 121 -14.75 18.61 14.26
C SER A 121 -14.56 17.51 13.20
N VAL A 122 -13.91 17.88 12.09
CA VAL A 122 -13.48 16.92 11.06
C VAL A 122 -12.21 16.20 11.52
N THR A 123 -12.26 14.87 11.62
CA THR A 123 -11.09 14.06 12.04
C THR A 123 -10.44 13.39 10.83
N TYR A 124 -9.12 13.48 10.74
CA TYR A 124 -8.30 12.87 9.69
C TYR A 124 -7.52 11.67 10.22
N ASP A 125 -7.64 10.52 9.56
CA ASP A 125 -6.87 9.31 9.87
C ASP A 125 -5.69 9.13 8.92
N PHE A 126 -4.50 9.51 9.38
CA PHE A 126 -3.27 9.39 8.59
C PHE A 126 -2.64 8.00 8.59
N SER A 127 -3.17 7.04 9.36
CA SER A 127 -2.45 5.76 9.57
C SER A 127 -2.38 4.84 8.34
N VAL A 128 -3.16 5.11 7.29
CA VAL A 128 -3.07 4.45 5.97
C VAL A 128 -2.20 5.26 5.00
N ILE A 129 -2.14 6.58 5.21
CA ILE A 129 -1.51 7.54 4.31
C ILE A 129 -0.02 7.71 4.64
N ASP A 130 0.30 7.68 5.92
CA ASP A 130 1.65 7.83 6.43
C ASP A 130 2.24 6.45 6.70
N ASP A 131 3.14 6.05 5.81
CA ASP A 131 3.89 4.80 5.87
C ASP A 131 5.37 5.01 6.28
N THR A 132 5.69 6.18 6.85
CA THR A 132 7.08 6.53 7.21
C THR A 132 7.62 5.75 8.40
N TYR A 133 6.77 5.42 9.37
CA TYR A 133 7.13 4.68 10.58
C TYR A 133 6.67 3.24 10.50
N MET A 134 7.44 2.34 11.13
CA MET A 134 7.16 0.92 11.22
C MET A 134 7.50 0.40 12.62
N MET A 135 6.96 -0.77 12.95
CA MET A 135 7.25 -1.46 14.21
C MET A 135 8.25 -2.58 13.99
N ILE A 136 9.11 -2.83 14.98
CA ILE A 136 10.01 -3.99 14.96
C ILE A 136 9.15 -5.26 15.10
N SER A 137 9.31 -6.20 14.17
CA SER A 137 8.68 -7.52 14.23
C SER A 137 9.23 -8.31 15.42
N LYS A 138 8.33 -8.94 16.17
CA LYS A 138 8.69 -9.84 17.27
C LYS A 138 9.03 -11.26 16.79
N GLN A 139 8.83 -11.53 15.50
CA GLN A 139 8.96 -12.86 14.91
C GLN A 139 10.31 -12.96 14.18
N LEU A 140 11.42 -13.16 14.88
CA LEU A 140 12.65 -13.69 14.28
C LEU A 140 13.60 -14.22 15.37
N LYS A 141 14.45 -15.17 14.97
CA LYS A 141 15.48 -15.81 15.81
C LYS A 141 16.47 -14.76 16.34
N GLU A 142 17.06 -15.02 17.51
CA GLU A 142 18.04 -14.15 18.19
C GLU A 142 19.04 -13.52 17.20
N GLY A 143 18.95 -12.20 16.98
CA GLY A 143 20.00 -11.40 16.34
C GLY A 143 19.56 -10.40 15.25
N GLU A 144 18.45 -10.61 14.54
CA GLU A 144 18.03 -9.72 13.45
C GLU A 144 16.72 -8.98 13.75
N GLU A 145 16.82 -7.70 14.12
CA GLU A 145 15.66 -6.82 14.24
C GLU A 145 15.18 -6.40 12.83
N VAL A 146 13.94 -6.77 12.47
CA VAL A 146 13.30 -6.35 11.21
C VAL A 146 12.09 -5.45 11.49
N LEU A 147 11.81 -4.51 10.59
CA LEU A 147 10.59 -3.70 10.60
C LEU A 147 9.48 -4.43 9.84
N SER A 148 8.25 -4.34 10.34
CA SER A 148 7.05 -5.00 9.78
C SER A 148 5.83 -4.08 9.89
N ASP A 149 4.92 -4.20 8.92
CA ASP A 149 3.61 -3.54 8.86
C ASP A 149 2.48 -4.34 9.54
N GLU A 150 2.78 -5.49 10.14
CA GLU A 150 1.79 -6.31 10.87
C GLU A 150 1.08 -5.53 11.99
N CYS A 151 1.74 -4.51 12.53
CA CYS A 151 1.19 -3.66 13.59
C CYS A 151 1.33 -2.20 13.20
N SER A 152 0.22 -1.46 13.25
CA SER A 152 0.27 0.00 13.07
C SER A 152 1.25 0.63 14.07
N PRO A 153 2.13 1.54 13.63
CA PRO A 153 3.03 2.29 14.51
C PRO A 153 2.25 3.33 15.34
N TYR A 154 0.98 3.57 15.05
CA TYR A 154 0.13 4.54 15.73
C TYR A 154 -0.82 3.88 16.73
N HIS A 155 -1.07 4.56 17.84
CA HIS A 155 -2.20 4.28 18.73
C HIS A 155 -3.51 4.79 18.09
N ARG A 156 -4.66 4.33 18.60
CA ARG A 156 -5.99 4.77 18.10
C ARG A 156 -6.22 6.27 18.20
N ASN A 157 -5.49 6.96 19.08
CA ASN A 157 -5.52 8.41 19.25
C ASN A 157 -4.51 9.15 18.35
N GLY A 158 -3.91 8.48 17.37
CA GLY A 158 -2.94 9.04 16.43
C GLY A 158 -1.51 9.21 16.99
N LYS A 159 -1.26 8.92 18.27
CA LYS A 159 0.09 9.05 18.83
C LYS A 159 0.99 7.90 18.39
N LEU A 160 2.24 8.22 18.04
CA LEU A 160 3.26 7.23 17.69
C LEU A 160 3.58 6.32 18.90
N LYS A 161 3.64 5.00 18.66
CA LYS A 161 4.00 4.01 19.67
C LYS A 161 5.47 4.10 20.03
N LYS A 162 5.78 3.82 21.30
CA LYS A 162 7.17 3.69 21.75
C LYS A 162 7.87 2.57 20.98
N GLY A 163 9.02 2.89 20.38
CA GLY A 163 9.81 1.94 19.59
C GLY A 163 9.47 1.88 18.10
N ALA A 164 8.52 2.69 17.62
CA ALA A 164 8.36 2.91 16.19
C ALA A 164 9.63 3.54 15.61
N LYS A 165 10.11 3.01 14.49
CA LYS A 165 11.31 3.48 13.79
C LYS A 165 10.94 3.85 12.36
N MET A 166 11.62 4.84 11.79
CA MET A 166 11.48 5.15 10.36
C MET A 166 12.06 4.01 9.53
N TYR A 167 11.50 3.76 8.34
CA TYR A 167 12.00 2.71 7.45
C TYR A 167 13.39 3.00 6.86
N SER A 168 13.85 4.25 6.95
CA SER A 168 15.21 4.67 6.59
C SER A 168 15.75 5.70 7.57
N GLN A 169 17.07 5.75 7.72
CA GLN A 169 17.77 6.75 8.54
C GLN A 169 18.00 8.07 7.79
N ASP A 170 17.88 8.05 6.46
CA ASP A 170 18.02 9.23 5.62
C ASP A 170 16.72 10.05 5.67
N HIS A 171 16.70 11.09 6.49
CA HIS A 171 15.53 11.95 6.69
C HIS A 171 15.11 12.68 5.42
N ASP A 172 16.07 13.13 4.61
CA ASP A 172 15.79 13.80 3.33
C ASP A 172 15.13 12.81 2.38
N PHE A 173 15.66 11.59 2.28
CA PHE A 173 15.06 10.53 1.48
C PHE A 173 13.63 10.22 1.91
N VAL A 174 13.36 10.05 3.21
CA VAL A 174 12.01 9.76 3.71
C VAL A 174 11.05 10.92 3.44
N TYR A 175 11.51 12.17 3.61
CA TYR A 175 10.72 13.35 3.28
C TYR A 175 10.41 13.42 1.78
N GLU A 176 11.42 13.25 0.93
CA GLU A 176 11.32 13.23 -0.53
C GLU A 176 10.37 12.15 -1.05
N LYS A 177 10.35 11.02 -0.35
CA LYS A 177 9.51 9.87 -0.66
C LYS A 177 8.25 9.80 0.19
N HIS A 178 7.85 10.85 0.91
CA HIS A 178 6.61 10.79 1.68
C HIS A 178 5.37 10.67 0.74
N PRO A 179 4.37 9.82 1.03
CA PRO A 179 3.21 9.62 0.15
C PRO A 179 2.47 10.93 -0.22
N LEU A 180 2.24 11.82 0.74
CA LEU A 180 1.67 13.15 0.47
C LEU A 180 2.55 14.02 -0.45
N LYS A 181 3.87 13.92 -0.35
CA LYS A 181 4.78 14.66 -1.24
C LYS A 181 4.79 14.08 -2.64
N ILE A 182 4.71 12.75 -2.75
CA ILE A 182 4.55 12.04 -4.02
C ILE A 182 3.22 12.44 -4.67
N MET A 183 2.14 12.55 -3.91
CA MET A 183 0.86 13.04 -4.42
C MET A 183 0.98 14.46 -4.98
N LEU A 184 1.58 15.40 -4.26
CA LEU A 184 1.75 16.77 -4.76
C LEU A 184 2.53 16.79 -6.07
N ARG A 185 3.57 15.97 -6.19
CA ARG A 185 4.36 15.84 -7.42
C ARG A 185 3.57 15.27 -8.58
N THR A 186 2.83 14.18 -8.34
CA THR A 186 1.99 13.56 -9.37
C THR A 186 0.89 14.53 -9.81
N ALA A 187 0.23 15.22 -8.88
CA ALA A 187 -0.77 16.24 -9.19
C ALA A 187 -0.20 17.39 -10.07
N LEU A 188 1.02 17.86 -9.78
CA LEU A 188 1.69 18.89 -10.58
C LEU A 188 2.00 18.42 -12.01
N ILE A 189 2.29 17.14 -12.23
CA ILE A 189 2.48 16.57 -13.58
C ILE A 189 1.17 16.61 -14.37
N TYR A 190 0.03 16.35 -13.73
CA TYR A 190 -1.28 16.42 -14.39
C TYR A 190 -1.76 17.85 -14.69
N ILE A 191 -1.26 18.85 -13.96
CA ILE A 191 -1.64 20.27 -14.13
C ILE A 191 -0.83 20.98 -15.22
N ASP A 192 0.42 20.57 -15.50
CA ASP A 192 1.22 21.11 -16.61
C ASP A 192 1.77 20.02 -17.55
N PRO A 193 1.14 19.78 -18.71
CA PRO A 193 1.59 18.77 -19.67
C PRO A 193 2.96 19.05 -20.31
N ARG A 194 3.55 20.25 -20.12
CA ARG A 194 4.93 20.54 -20.56
C ARG A 194 5.99 19.94 -19.63
N ASN A 195 5.60 19.38 -18.49
CA ASN A 195 6.50 18.74 -17.53
C ASN A 195 6.69 17.23 -17.78
N SER A 196 6.27 16.73 -18.97
CA SER A 196 6.27 15.29 -19.31
C SER A 196 7.66 14.63 -19.30
N ALA A 197 8.74 15.40 -19.40
CA ALA A 197 10.11 14.89 -19.26
C ALA A 197 10.40 14.35 -17.84
N ILE A 198 9.78 14.92 -16.80
CA ILE A 198 9.90 14.42 -15.41
C ILE A 198 9.08 13.14 -15.23
N SER A 199 7.96 12.99 -15.97
CA SER A 199 7.12 11.80 -15.96
C SER A 199 7.87 10.54 -16.43
N ALA A 200 8.77 10.66 -17.41
CA ALA A 200 9.56 9.54 -17.94
C ALA A 200 10.79 9.20 -17.08
N MET A 201 11.29 10.15 -16.29
CA MET A 201 12.53 9.99 -15.53
C MET A 201 12.34 9.23 -14.20
N PHE A 202 11.10 9.14 -13.69
CA PHE A 202 10.80 8.54 -12.37
C PHE A 202 9.76 7.42 -12.39
N MET A 203 9.12 7.13 -13.53
CA MET A 203 8.38 5.88 -13.68
C MET A 203 9.37 4.71 -13.83
N PRO A 204 9.28 3.63 -13.02
CA PRO A 204 10.05 2.42 -13.32
C PRO A 204 9.67 1.97 -14.73
N THR A 205 10.67 1.78 -15.58
CA THR A 205 10.46 1.38 -16.97
C THR A 205 9.64 0.09 -16.99
N PRO A 206 8.51 0.02 -17.71
CA PRO A 206 7.77 -1.22 -17.89
C PRO A 206 8.58 -2.07 -18.87
N GLY A 207 9.62 -2.76 -18.39
CA GLY A 207 10.54 -3.46 -19.27
C GLY A 207 11.73 -4.18 -18.66
N GLU A 208 12.11 -3.94 -17.40
CA GLU A 208 13.14 -4.78 -16.77
C GLU A 208 12.51 -6.06 -16.21
N LYS A 209 12.30 -7.01 -17.13
CA LYS A 209 12.34 -8.42 -16.75
C LYS A 209 13.65 -8.62 -16.01
N GLN A 210 13.60 -8.89 -14.71
CA GLN A 210 14.68 -9.59 -14.06
C GLN A 210 14.80 -10.95 -14.77
N THR A 211 15.63 -11.01 -15.81
CA THR A 211 16.28 -12.25 -16.20
C THR A 211 17.16 -12.61 -15.02
N GLN A 212 16.59 -13.33 -14.06
CA GLN A 212 17.37 -14.17 -13.16
C GLN A 212 18.26 -15.02 -14.06
N GLY A 213 19.57 -14.77 -13.97
CA GLY A 213 20.57 -15.67 -14.51
C GLY A 213 20.34 -17.05 -13.90
N ARG A 214 19.73 -17.93 -14.69
CA ARG A 214 19.89 -19.37 -14.53
C ARG A 214 21.33 -19.69 -14.92
N SER A 215 22.16 -20.00 -13.95
CA SER A 215 23.28 -20.92 -14.15
C SER A 215 22.86 -22.28 -13.59
N TYR A 216 22.98 -23.29 -14.46
CA TYR A 216 22.69 -24.71 -14.23
C TYR A 216 23.44 -25.32 -13.06
#